data_AF-K1TN42-F1
#
_entry.id   AF-K1TN42-F1
#
_cell.length_a   1.000
_cell.length_b   1.000
_cell.length_c   1.000
_cell.angle_alpha   90.00
_cell.angle_beta   90.00
_cell.angle_gamma   90.00
#
_symmetry.space_group_name_H-M   'P 1'
#
loop_
_entity.id
_entity.type
_entity.pdbx_description
1 polymer ?
#
loop_
_entity_poly.entity_id
_entity_poly.type
_entity_poly.pdbx_seq_one_letter_code
_entity_poly.pdbx_strand_id
1 'polypeptide(L)'
;MFVAQELRKKSIAEYLLYMWQIEDIIRAYGCSLPVIKKNYVDRFDFTPEQREEELDWFGNLIRMMNEEGKREGGHLNINKV
;
A
#
# COMPACT_ATOMS: atom_id res chain seq x y z
N MET A 1 -5.33 4.44 4.55
CA MET A 1 -5.94 4.61 3.21
C MET A 1 -7.46 4.36 3.19
N PHE A 2 -8.22 5.35 2.74
CA PHE A 2 -9.71 5.36 2.71
C PHE A 2 -10.31 4.41 1.65
N VAL A 3 -9.72 4.34 0.45
CA VAL A 3 -10.22 3.49 -0.66
C VAL A 3 -10.19 2.01 -0.31
N ALA A 4 -9.08 1.53 0.26
CA ALA A 4 -8.93 0.14 0.67
C ALA A 4 -9.97 -0.28 1.71
N GLN A 5 -10.31 0.59 2.67
CA GLN A 5 -11.32 0.31 3.70
C GLN A 5 -12.73 0.21 3.11
N GLU A 6 -13.07 1.08 2.17
CA GLU A 6 -14.39 1.08 1.52
C GLU A 6 -14.55 -0.12 0.58
N LEU A 7 -13.52 -0.45 -0.21
CA LEU A 7 -13.52 -1.65 -1.05
C LEU A 7 -13.68 -2.92 -0.22
N ARG A 8 -13.00 -3.00 0.94
CA ARG A 8 -13.10 -4.18 1.82
C ARG A 8 -14.53 -4.43 2.32
N LYS A 9 -15.33 -3.38 2.53
CA LYS A 9 -16.74 -3.50 2.94
C LYS A 9 -17.66 -3.83 1.76
N LYS A 10 -17.38 -3.27 0.58
CA LYS A 10 -18.24 -3.38 -0.60
C LYS A 10 -18.03 -4.69 -1.36
N SER A 11 -16.78 -5.08 -1.59
CA SER A 11 -16.42 -6.23 -2.40
C SER A 11 -15.02 -6.72 -2.06
N ILE A 12 -14.95 -7.93 -1.50
CA ILE A 12 -13.67 -8.55 -1.17
C ILE A 12 -12.78 -8.75 -2.40
N ALA A 13 -13.37 -9.01 -3.57
CA ALA A 13 -12.63 -9.19 -4.82
C ALA A 13 -11.98 -7.89 -5.29
N GLU A 14 -12.72 -6.77 -5.26
CA GLU A 14 -12.18 -5.46 -5.64
C GLU A 14 -11.09 -5.03 -4.65
N TYR A 15 -11.28 -5.30 -3.36
CA TYR A 15 -10.26 -5.06 -2.34
C TYR A 15 -8.97 -5.84 -2.62
N LEU A 16 -9.05 -7.14 -2.93
CA LEU A 16 -7.87 -7.94 -3.22
C LEU A 16 -7.11 -7.44 -4.45
N LEU A 17 -7.83 -7.16 -5.55
CA LEU A 17 -7.23 -6.61 -6.77
C LEU A 17 -6.55 -5.27 -6.50
N TYR A 18 -7.20 -4.41 -5.71
CA TYR A 18 -6.63 -3.14 -5.29
C TYR A 18 -5.33 -3.31 -4.50
N MET A 19 -5.32 -4.23 -3.52
CA MET A 19 -4.12 -4.48 -2.72
C MET A 19 -2.96 -5.03 -3.58
N TRP A 20 -3.24 -5.88 -4.56
CA TRP A 20 -2.20 -6.36 -5.49
C TRP A 20 -1.62 -5.24 -6.35
N GLN A 21 -2.46 -4.32 -6.84
CA GLN A 21 -1.99 -3.14 -7.57
C GLN A 21 -1.08 -2.27 -6.70
N ILE A 22 -1.41 -2.12 -5.42
CA ILE A 22 -0.59 -1.37 -4.47
C ILE A 22 0.75 -2.06 -4.22
N GLU A 23 0.78 -3.38 -4.08
CA GLU A 23 2.03 -4.13 -3.98
C GLU A 23 2.92 -3.89 -5.20
N ASP A 24 2.35 -3.90 -6.41
CA ASP A 24 3.10 -3.66 -7.64
C ASP A 24 3.65 -2.24 -7.72
N ILE A 25 2.89 -1.25 -7.25
CA ILE A 25 3.39 0.14 -7.09
C ILE A 25 4.57 0.17 -6.12
N ILE A 26 4.45 -0.50 -4.97
CA ILE A 26 5.53 -0.57 -3.98
C ILE A 26 6.78 -1.22 -4.60
N ARG A 27 6.63 -2.31 -5.37
CA ARG A 27 7.74 -2.98 -6.06
C ARG A 27 8.38 -2.10 -7.12
N ALA A 28 7.59 -1.38 -7.91
CA ALA A 28 8.07 -0.45 -8.93
C ALA A 28 8.95 0.67 -8.34
N TYR A 29 8.69 1.05 -7.08
CA TYR A 29 9.51 2.01 -6.32
C TYR A 29 10.56 1.36 -5.40
N GLY A 30 10.88 0.08 -5.62
CA GLY A 30 11.96 -0.63 -4.93
C GLY A 30 11.68 -0.91 -3.45
N CYS A 31 10.42 -0.92 -3.02
CA CYS A 31 10.00 -1.00 -1.62
C CYS A 31 10.60 0.12 -0.75
N SER A 32 10.78 1.31 -1.31
CA SER A 32 11.41 2.45 -0.61
C SER A 32 10.38 3.54 -0.27
N LEU A 33 10.05 3.66 1.01
CA LEU A 33 9.09 4.67 1.49
C LEU A 33 9.48 6.11 1.10
N PRO A 34 10.76 6.55 1.20
CA PRO A 34 11.16 7.88 0.73
C PRO A 34 10.91 8.10 -0.77
N VAL A 35 11.10 7.06 -1.59
CA VAL A 35 10.88 7.13 -3.04
C VAL A 35 9.39 7.18 -3.36
N ILE A 36 8.57 6.37 -2.67
CA ILE A 36 7.10 6.39 -2.80
C ILE A 36 6.53 7.73 -2.35
N LYS A 37 7.01 8.28 -1.23
CA LYS A 37 6.62 9.61 -0.76
C LYS A 37 6.78 10.64 -1.87
N LYS A 38 8.02 10.78 -2.36
CA LYS A 38 8.39 11.81 -3.34
C LYS A 38 7.70 11.63 -4.69
N ASN A 39 7.57 10.39 -5.17
CA ASN A 39 7.15 10.12 -6.55
C ASN A 39 5.69 9.68 -6.69
N TYR A 40 5.02 9.30 -5.62
CA TYR A 40 3.63 8.86 -5.65
C TYR A 40 2.77 9.71 -4.72
N VAL A 41 3.00 9.67 -3.40
CA VAL A 41 2.14 10.34 -2.41
C VAL A 41 2.12 11.86 -2.59
N ASP A 42 3.28 12.47 -2.83
CA ASP A 42 3.40 13.92 -2.98
C ASP A 42 2.73 14.47 -4.25
N ARG A 43 2.27 13.60 -5.18
CA ARG A 43 1.53 14.00 -6.39
C ARG A 43 0.04 14.23 -6.16
N PHE A 44 -0.48 13.88 -4.98
CA PHE A 44 -1.88 14.05 -4.63
C PHE A 44 -2.08 15.25 -3.71
N ASP A 45 -3.22 15.92 -3.84
CA ASP A 45 -3.62 17.07 -3.02
C ASP A 45 -4.16 16.62 -1.66
N PHE A 46 -3.30 15.98 -0.86
CA PHE A 46 -3.62 15.58 0.51
C PHE A 46 -3.38 16.71 1.51
N THR A 47 -4.20 16.75 2.56
CA THR A 47 -3.86 17.52 3.77
C THR A 47 -2.62 16.93 4.45
N PRO A 48 -1.92 17.68 5.32
CA PRO A 48 -0.78 17.15 6.07
C PRO A 48 -1.10 15.84 6.82
N GLU A 49 -2.27 15.78 7.45
CA GLU A 49 -2.72 14.61 8.22
C GLU A 49 -2.98 13.41 7.31
N GLN A 50 -3.69 13.61 6.20
CA GLN A 50 -3.95 12.56 5.21
C GLN A 50 -2.64 12.01 4.62
N ARG A 51 -1.66 12.89 4.38
CA ARG A 51 -0.34 12.50 3.89
C ARG A 51 0.39 11.63 4.90
N GLU A 52 0.35 11.99 6.18
CA GLU A 52 0.98 11.21 7.24
C GLU A 52 0.34 9.82 7.36
N GLU A 53 -1.00 9.74 7.41
CA GLU A 53 -1.72 8.46 7.42
C GLU A 53 -1.39 7.58 6.21
N GLU A 54 -1.24 8.18 5.04
CA GLU A 54 -0.91 7.47 3.82
C GLU A 54 0.53 6.92 3.84
N LEU A 55 1.49 7.72 4.33
CA LEU A 55 2.88 7.29 4.49
C LEU A 55 3.01 6.16 5.51
N ASP A 56 2.28 6.24 6.62
CA ASP A 56 2.23 5.18 7.62
C ASP A 56 1.64 3.89 7.05
N TRP A 57 0.59 4.01 6.24
CA TRP A 57 0.00 2.86 5.57
C TRP A 57 0.96 2.19 4.58
N PHE A 58 1.61 2.96 3.70
CA PHE A 58 2.66 2.44 2.80
C PHE A 58 3.84 1.85 3.58
N GLY A 59 4.26 2.49 4.67
CA GLY A 59 5.34 2.00 5.53
C GLY A 59 5.02 0.64 6.14
N ASN A 60 3.79 0.45 6.63
CA ASN A 60 3.33 -0.83 7.15
C ASN A 60 3.31 -1.92 6.07
N LEU A 61 2.82 -1.61 4.86
CA LEU A 61 2.83 -2.57 3.74
C LEU A 61 4.25 -2.97 3.34
N ILE A 62 5.16 -2.01 3.21
CA ILE A 62 6.57 -2.29 2.93
C ILE A 62 7.17 -3.21 4.00
N ARG A 63 6.89 -2.94 5.28
CA ARG A 63 7.36 -3.79 6.39
C ARG A 63 6.86 -5.22 6.22
N MET A 64 5.55 -5.41 5.99
CA MET A 64 4.97 -6.73 5.74
C MET A 64 5.60 -7.43 4.53
N MET A 65 5.86 -6.70 3.43
CA MET A 65 6.50 -7.28 2.25
C MET A 65 7.93 -7.73 2.52
N ASN A 66 8.64 -7.04 3.40
CA ASN A 66 9.98 -7.44 3.84
C ASN A 66 9.91 -8.68 4.74
N GLU A 67 9.01 -8.69 5.72
CA GLU A 67 8.83 -9.79 6.70
C GLU A 67 8.34 -11.09 6.03
N GLU A 68 7.42 -10.98 5.07
CA GLU A 68 6.87 -12.12 4.33
C GLU A 68 7.71 -12.53 3.10
N GLY A 69 8.80 -11.83 2.82
CA GLY A 69 9.67 -12.11 1.67
C GLY A 69 8.99 -11.89 0.30
N LYS A 70 8.11 -10.89 0.19
CA LYS A 70 7.28 -10.59 -1.01
C LYS A 70 7.78 -9.42 -1.86
N ARG A 71 9.03 -9.00 -1.67
CA ARG A 71 9.65 -7.87 -2.40
C ARG A 71 9.74 -8.08 -3.90
N GLU A 72 9.98 -9.32 -4.35
CA GLU A 72 10.16 -9.64 -5.76
C GLU A 72 8.89 -10.17 -6.43
N GLY A 73 7.97 -10.75 -5.67
CA GLY A 73 6.71 -11.28 -6.19
C GLY A 73 5.85 -11.98 -5.14
N GLY A 74 4.73 -12.55 -5.60
CA GLY A 74 3.69 -13.11 -4.74
C GLY A 74 2.80 -12.02 -4.12
N HIS A 75 1.96 -12.39 -3.18
CA HIS A 75 1.03 -11.47 -2.52
C HIS A 75 1.12 -11.56 -1.01
N LEU A 76 0.90 -10.41 -0.35
CA LEU A 76 0.82 -10.33 1.10
C LEU A 76 -0.37 -11.14 1.62
N ASN A 77 -0.19 -11.75 2.79
CA ASN A 77 -1.28 -12.42 3.47
C ASN A 77 -2.12 -11.44 4.31
N ILE A 78 -2.82 -10.54 3.62
CA ILE A 78 -3.65 -9.48 4.20
C ILE A 78 -4.95 -9.96 4.86
N ASN A 79 -5.28 -11.25 4.75
CA ASN A 79 -6.50 -11.84 5.29
C ASN A 79 -6.29 -12.63 6.59
N LYS A 80 -5.04 -12.82 7.05
CA LYS A 80 -4.80 -13.44 8.36
C LYS A 80 -5.14 -12.45 9.47
N VAL A 81 -6.25 -12.72 10.14
CA VAL A 81 -6.63 -12.15 11.45
C VAL A 81 -6.19 -13.13 12.53
#